data_AF-A0A0C3F2J6-F1
#
_entry.id   AF-A0A0C3F2J6-F1
#
_cell.length_a   1.000
_cell.length_b   1.000
_cell.length_c   1.000
_cell.angle_alpha   90.00
_cell.angle_beta   90.00
_cell.angle_gamma   90.00
#
_symmetry.space_group_name_H-M   'P 1'
#
loop_
_entity.id
_entity.type
_entity.pdbx_description
1 polymer ?
#
loop_
_entity_poly.entity_id
_entity_poly.type
_entity_poly.pdbx_seq_one_letter_code
_entity_poly.pdbx_strand_id
1 'polypeptide(L)'
;KWNGTFFESTTLKEIGLRIQLGHRAGDHCSNPCNAAGDDFVVVDSNGIHKVGLDYCGCEKACDQVTQLLRARLYPATTTAPKSAATFNTLEFFHLLSFESKASVFEFYYTLMRKTDNTGTMSVPISYQQMIPLLCSTLWQDRYEEFLQMIHEWRNLKMLKRAGQGHDPGGVMGTQEGECAVLCPACPHPGKNLPPGWRDAPEEIR
;
A
#
# COMPACT_ATOMS: atom_id res chain seq x y z
N LYS A 1 21.99 10.57 13.07
CA LYS A 1 22.50 11.94 13.30
C LYS A 1 23.71 11.89 14.21
N TRP A 2 24.77 12.64 13.89
CA TRP A 2 25.91 12.78 14.78
C TRP A 2 25.52 13.65 15.98
N ASN A 3 25.67 13.13 17.20
CA ASN A 3 25.34 13.86 18.42
C ASN A 3 26.57 14.50 19.10
N GLY A 4 27.74 14.44 18.47
CA GLY A 4 29.02 14.89 19.04
C GLY A 4 29.90 13.76 19.53
N THR A 5 29.34 12.58 19.84
CA THR A 5 30.08 11.43 20.37
C THR A 5 29.89 10.15 19.57
N PHE A 6 28.67 9.87 19.10
CA PHE A 6 28.36 8.74 18.24
C PHE A 6 27.25 9.09 17.24
N PHE A 7 27.04 8.19 16.28
CA PHE A 7 25.88 8.26 15.40
C PHE A 7 24.66 7.67 16.09
N GLU A 8 23.70 8.52 16.39
CA GLU A 8 22.41 8.13 16.94
C GLU A 8 21.38 7.91 15.83
N SER A 9 20.50 6.93 15.99
CA SER A 9 19.37 6.74 15.08
C SER A 9 18.41 7.94 15.16
N THR A 10 17.91 8.40 14.03
CA THR A 10 16.94 9.51 13.95
C THR A 10 16.13 9.35 12.68
N THR A 11 14.94 9.93 12.62
CA THR A 11 14.15 9.94 11.39
C THR A 11 14.56 11.09 10.47
N LEU A 12 14.32 10.94 9.16
CA LEU A 12 14.52 12.05 8.21
C LEU A 12 13.65 13.26 8.58
N LYS A 13 12.47 13.01 9.16
CA LYS A 13 11.58 14.04 9.69
C LYS A 13 12.23 14.85 10.82
N GLU A 14 12.85 14.19 11.80
CA GLU A 14 13.50 14.86 12.94
C GLU A 14 14.68 15.75 12.56
N ILE A 15 15.33 15.44 11.43
CA ILE A 15 16.39 16.28 10.87
C ILE A 15 15.87 17.33 9.87
N GLY A 16 14.55 17.47 9.75
CA GLY A 16 13.88 18.54 9.01
C GLY A 16 13.50 18.21 7.56
N LEU A 17 13.69 16.97 7.09
CA LEU A 17 13.24 16.59 5.76
C LEU A 17 11.71 16.53 5.71
N ARG A 18 11.13 17.17 4.68
CA ARG A 18 9.71 17.10 4.37
C ARG A 18 9.50 16.72 2.91
N ILE A 19 8.50 15.88 2.66
CA ILE A 19 8.08 15.48 1.32
C ILE A 19 7.07 16.52 0.82
N GLN A 20 7.45 17.29 -0.19
CA GLN A 20 6.54 18.24 -0.84
C GLN A 20 5.80 17.59 -2.00
N LEU A 21 4.47 17.67 -1.98
CA LEU A 21 3.59 17.15 -3.03
C LEU A 21 3.08 18.24 -3.96
N GLY A 22 2.51 17.84 -5.09
CA GLY A 22 1.82 18.72 -6.04
C GLY A 22 2.73 19.54 -6.96
N HIS A 23 4.06 19.44 -6.83
CA HIS A 23 5.05 20.13 -7.65
C HIS A 23 6.08 19.15 -8.25
N ARG A 24 6.84 19.60 -9.26
CA ARG A 24 7.95 18.81 -9.80
C ARG A 24 9.11 18.78 -8.81
N ALA A 25 9.97 17.76 -8.93
CA ALA A 25 11.17 17.67 -8.11
C ALA A 25 12.05 18.92 -8.28
N GLY A 26 12.41 19.57 -7.17
CA GLY A 26 13.21 20.79 -7.14
C GLY A 26 12.42 22.10 -7.06
N ASP A 27 11.14 22.10 -7.45
CA ASP A 27 10.28 23.27 -7.30
C ASP A 27 9.85 23.44 -5.85
N HIS A 28 9.63 24.68 -5.41
CA HIS A 28 9.13 25.00 -4.08
C HIS A 28 7.68 25.46 -4.16
N CYS A 29 6.83 24.93 -3.27
CA CYS A 29 5.45 25.35 -3.16
C CYS A 29 5.39 26.72 -2.47
N SER A 30 4.64 27.67 -3.04
CA SER A 30 4.39 28.98 -2.43
C SER A 30 3.35 28.93 -1.31
N ASN A 31 2.53 27.88 -1.24
CA ASN A 31 1.52 27.68 -0.22
C ASN A 31 1.47 26.21 0.27
N PRO A 32 2.52 25.72 0.94
CA PRO A 32 2.54 24.37 1.46
C PRO A 32 1.55 24.20 2.62
N CYS A 33 0.84 23.09 2.64
CA CYS A 33 -0.11 22.71 3.69
C CYS A 33 0.35 21.41 4.34
N ASN A 34 0.74 21.48 5.61
CA ASN A 34 1.22 20.30 6.34
C ASN A 34 0.12 19.24 6.43
N ALA A 35 0.52 17.96 6.37
CA ALA A 35 -0.37 16.86 6.70
C ALA A 35 -0.93 17.01 8.13
N ALA A 36 -2.20 16.64 8.31
CA ALA A 36 -2.93 16.85 9.56
C ALA A 36 -2.21 16.17 10.75
N GLY A 37 -1.88 16.95 11.78
CA GLY A 37 -1.19 16.45 12.98
C GLY A 37 0.32 16.22 12.81
N ASP A 38 0.87 16.44 11.61
CA ASP A 38 2.29 16.18 11.28
C ASP A 38 2.74 14.77 11.73
N ASP A 39 1.85 13.78 11.66
CA ASP A 39 2.06 12.41 12.10
C ASP A 39 1.96 11.39 10.96
N PHE A 40 2.18 11.83 9.71
CA PHE A 40 2.00 11.00 8.52
C PHE A 40 2.99 9.83 8.46
N VAL A 41 2.47 8.64 8.10
CA VAL A 41 3.26 7.40 8.02
C VAL A 41 3.31 6.88 6.58
N VAL A 42 4.51 6.55 6.10
CA VAL A 42 4.72 5.89 4.82
C VAL A 42 5.24 4.47 5.04
N VAL A 43 4.52 3.49 4.51
CA VAL A 43 4.96 2.09 4.48
C VAL A 43 5.74 1.85 3.18
N ASP A 44 7.02 1.53 3.31
CA ASP A 44 7.88 1.14 2.19
C ASP A 44 8.51 -0.26 2.39
N SER A 45 9.01 -0.85 1.31
CA SER A 45 9.76 -2.11 1.27
C SER A 45 11.00 -2.11 2.17
N ASN A 46 11.53 -0.94 2.51
CA ASN A 46 12.65 -0.80 3.43
C ASN A 46 12.24 -0.58 4.90
N GLY A 47 10.97 -0.35 5.21
CA GLY A 47 10.48 -0.10 6.57
C GLY A 47 9.28 0.83 6.63
N ILE A 48 8.88 1.21 7.84
CA ILE A 48 7.75 2.08 8.16
C ILE A 48 8.29 3.42 8.64
N HIS A 49 7.93 4.50 7.97
CA HIS A 49 8.56 5.80 8.17
C HIS A 49 7.55 6.83 8.63
N LYS A 50 7.80 7.47 9.77
CA LYS A 50 7.15 8.73 10.12
C LYS A 50 7.80 9.86 9.33
N VAL A 51 7.03 10.55 8.50
CA VAL A 51 7.53 11.57 7.57
C VAL A 51 6.89 12.93 7.83
N GLY A 52 7.64 14.00 7.58
CA GLY A 52 7.05 15.31 7.35
C GLY A 52 6.51 15.34 5.92
N LEU A 53 5.25 15.72 5.73
CA LEU A 53 4.61 15.73 4.42
C LEU A 53 3.80 17.01 4.24
N ASP A 54 4.00 17.65 3.09
CA ASP A 54 3.39 18.92 2.74
C ASP A 54 2.61 18.77 1.43
N TYR A 55 1.30 18.98 1.50
CA TYR A 55 0.45 19.11 0.34
C TYR A 55 0.65 20.47 -0.32
N CYS A 56 0.47 20.54 -1.63
CA CYS A 56 0.30 21.80 -2.32
C CYS A 56 -1.10 22.37 -1.99
N GLY A 57 -1.15 23.58 -1.46
CA GLY A 57 -2.37 24.36 -1.22
C GLY A 57 -2.55 25.52 -2.20
N CYS A 58 -1.82 25.56 -3.31
CA CYS A 58 -1.99 26.59 -4.33
C CYS A 58 -3.40 26.51 -4.96
N GLU A 59 -3.87 27.61 -5.55
CA GLU A 59 -5.23 27.71 -6.14
C GLU A 59 -5.53 26.60 -7.16
N LYS A 60 -4.54 26.17 -7.94
CA LYS A 60 -4.66 25.11 -8.95
C LYS A 60 -4.29 23.71 -8.42
N ALA A 61 -4.11 23.55 -7.12
CA ALA A 61 -3.75 22.27 -6.53
C ALA A 61 -4.89 21.26 -6.72
N CYS A 62 -4.52 20.00 -6.97
CA CYS A 62 -5.48 18.89 -6.91
C CYS A 62 -5.76 18.51 -5.45
N ASP A 63 -6.77 17.67 -5.24
CA ASP A 63 -7.05 17.11 -3.92
C ASP A 63 -5.88 16.28 -3.36
N GLN A 64 -5.89 16.07 -2.04
CA GLN A 64 -4.80 15.40 -1.31
C GLN A 64 -4.53 13.97 -1.82
N VAL A 65 -5.59 13.22 -2.15
CA VAL A 65 -5.47 11.83 -2.64
C VAL A 65 -4.80 11.82 -4.00
N THR A 66 -5.22 12.69 -4.92
CA THR A 66 -4.59 12.83 -6.24
C THR A 66 -3.12 13.22 -6.12
N GLN A 67 -2.77 14.12 -5.19
CA GLN A 67 -1.38 14.51 -4.95
C GLN A 67 -0.51 13.33 -4.47
N LEU A 68 -1.01 12.51 -3.54
CA LEU A 68 -0.34 11.29 -3.08
C LEU A 68 -0.16 10.28 -4.21
N LEU A 69 -1.22 10.00 -4.96
CA LEU A 69 -1.19 9.04 -6.07
C LEU A 69 -0.19 9.46 -7.16
N ARG A 70 -0.10 10.76 -7.48
CA ARG A 70 0.91 11.30 -8.41
C ARG A 70 2.34 11.13 -7.90
N ALA A 71 2.53 11.15 -6.58
CA ALA A 71 3.79 10.85 -5.92
C ALA A 71 4.05 9.35 -5.70
N ARG A 72 3.19 8.47 -6.25
CA ARG A 72 3.25 7.00 -6.06
C ARG A 72 3.11 6.56 -4.60
N LEU A 73 2.38 7.35 -3.83
CA LEU A 73 1.93 7.03 -2.48
C LEU A 73 0.44 6.67 -2.56
N TYR A 74 0.13 5.41 -2.29
CA TYR A 74 -1.25 4.93 -2.26
C TYR A 74 -1.82 5.21 -0.87
N PRO A 75 -2.82 6.08 -0.71
CA PRO A 75 -3.34 6.43 0.62
C PRO A 75 -4.17 5.31 1.22
N ALA A 76 -4.17 5.21 2.55
CA ALA A 76 -5.05 4.28 3.26
C ALA A 76 -6.52 4.73 3.30
N THR A 77 -6.78 6.04 3.22
CA THR A 77 -8.13 6.61 3.21
C THR A 77 -8.27 7.67 2.13
N THR A 78 -9.49 7.88 1.66
CA THR A 78 -9.81 8.90 0.65
C THR A 78 -10.07 10.28 1.25
N THR A 79 -10.27 10.36 2.57
CA THR A 79 -10.52 11.60 3.30
C THR A 79 -9.45 11.77 4.37
N ALA A 80 -8.77 12.94 4.35
CA ALA A 80 -7.73 13.31 5.30
C ALA A 80 -6.72 12.17 5.61
N PRO A 81 -6.03 11.62 4.59
CA PRO A 81 -5.12 10.50 4.78
C PRO A 81 -4.00 10.84 5.78
N LYS A 82 -3.75 9.89 6.69
CA LYS A 82 -2.65 9.92 7.67
C LYS A 82 -1.56 8.90 7.35
N SER A 83 -1.80 8.04 6.38
CA SER A 83 -0.82 7.05 5.94
C SER A 83 -0.95 6.74 4.46
N ALA A 84 0.15 6.25 3.91
CA ALA A 84 0.19 5.71 2.57
C ALA A 84 1.22 4.58 2.47
N ALA A 85 1.04 3.69 1.52
CA ALA A 85 2.07 2.74 1.11
C ALA A 85 2.67 3.18 -0.22
N THR A 86 3.96 2.96 -0.42
CA THR A 86 4.56 3.17 -1.76
C THR A 86 3.99 2.14 -2.73
N PHE A 87 3.79 2.54 -4.00
CA PHE A 87 3.33 1.61 -5.04
C PHE A 87 4.27 0.40 -5.17
N ASN A 88 5.58 0.63 -4.99
CA ASN A 88 6.59 -0.43 -5.00
C ASN A 88 6.33 -1.50 -3.94
N THR A 89 5.92 -1.09 -2.73
CA THR A 89 5.64 -2.02 -1.62
C THR A 89 4.38 -2.82 -1.85
N LEU A 90 3.32 -2.18 -2.35
CA LEU A 90 2.08 -2.87 -2.69
C LEU A 90 2.29 -3.86 -3.84
N GLU A 91 3.08 -3.49 -4.85
CA GLU A 91 3.47 -4.38 -5.95
C GLU A 91 4.31 -5.56 -5.47
N PHE A 92 5.34 -5.29 -4.67
CA PHE A 92 6.22 -6.32 -4.12
C PHE A 92 5.45 -7.32 -3.26
N PHE A 93 4.61 -6.84 -2.33
CA PHE A 93 3.79 -7.72 -1.51
C PHE A 93 2.79 -8.52 -2.35
N HIS A 94 2.16 -7.90 -3.35
CA HIS A 94 1.19 -8.59 -4.19
C HIS A 94 1.84 -9.78 -4.91
N LEU A 95 3.05 -9.62 -5.48
CA LEU A 95 3.81 -10.72 -6.07
C LEU A 95 4.21 -11.77 -5.03
N LEU A 96 4.78 -11.33 -3.91
CA LEU A 96 5.22 -12.23 -2.83
C LEU A 96 4.07 -13.08 -2.28
N SER A 97 2.87 -12.52 -2.18
CA SER A 97 1.68 -13.23 -1.70
C SER A 97 1.29 -14.41 -2.59
N PHE A 98 1.64 -14.38 -3.88
CA PHE A 98 1.44 -15.52 -4.79
C PHE A 98 2.62 -16.50 -4.78
N GLU A 99 3.84 -16.00 -4.76
CA GLU A 99 5.05 -16.83 -4.85
C GLU A 99 5.31 -17.64 -3.56
N SER A 100 5.10 -17.03 -2.40
CA SER A 100 5.45 -17.65 -1.11
C SER A 100 4.27 -17.82 -0.15
N LYS A 101 3.04 -17.52 -0.59
CA LYS A 101 1.83 -17.50 0.25
C LYS A 101 1.98 -16.63 1.51
N ALA A 102 2.84 -15.61 1.45
CA ALA A 102 3.06 -14.70 2.58
C ALA A 102 1.75 -14.02 2.96
N SER A 103 1.40 -14.08 4.24
CA SER A 103 0.27 -13.33 4.75
C SER A 103 0.59 -11.83 4.85
N VAL A 104 -0.44 -10.99 4.82
CA VAL A 104 -0.30 -9.55 5.06
C VAL A 104 0.34 -9.31 6.43
N PHE A 105 -0.05 -10.12 7.42
CA PHE A 105 0.49 -10.07 8.77
C PHE A 105 2.00 -10.31 8.80
N GLU A 106 2.48 -11.42 8.25
CA GLU A 106 3.92 -11.73 8.22
C GLU A 106 4.72 -10.66 7.48
N PHE A 107 4.21 -10.17 6.35
CA PHE A 107 4.88 -9.13 5.59
C PHE A 107 4.98 -7.81 6.35
N TYR A 108 3.86 -7.33 6.90
CA TYR A 108 3.83 -6.07 7.64
C TYR A 108 4.71 -6.13 8.89
N TYR A 109 4.65 -7.22 9.66
CA TYR A 109 5.51 -7.41 10.83
C TYR A 109 6.99 -7.59 10.45
N THR A 110 7.28 -8.12 9.26
CA THR A 110 8.66 -8.12 8.72
C THR A 110 9.12 -6.69 8.47
N LEU A 111 8.28 -5.81 7.90
CA LEU A 111 8.61 -4.39 7.74
C LEU A 111 8.77 -3.67 9.08
N MET A 112 7.93 -3.99 10.08
CA MET A 112 8.09 -3.47 11.44
C MET A 112 9.46 -3.87 12.01
N ARG A 113 9.82 -5.15 11.94
CA ARG A 113 11.14 -5.63 12.40
C ARG A 113 12.29 -5.05 11.60
N LYS A 114 12.11 -4.80 10.31
CA LYS A 114 13.11 -4.12 9.47
C LYS A 114 13.32 -2.67 9.92
N THR A 115 12.26 -2.03 10.43
CA THR A 115 12.30 -0.67 10.96
C THR A 115 12.95 -0.63 12.33
N ASP A 116 12.53 -1.51 13.23
CA ASP A 116 13.13 -1.72 14.54
C ASP A 116 13.01 -3.20 14.94
N ASN A 117 14.13 -3.93 14.89
CA ASN A 117 14.17 -5.33 15.32
C ASN A 117 14.56 -5.48 16.80
N THR A 118 15.07 -4.42 17.44
CA THR A 118 15.52 -4.46 18.83
C THR A 118 14.37 -4.15 19.78
N GLY A 119 13.31 -3.48 19.29
CA GLY A 119 12.20 -2.99 20.12
C GLY A 119 12.64 -1.89 21.09
N THR A 120 13.79 -1.28 20.83
CA THR A 120 14.42 -0.28 21.70
C THR A 120 14.22 1.14 21.20
N MET A 121 13.55 1.36 20.06
CA MET A 121 13.22 2.71 19.64
C MET A 121 12.23 3.32 20.65
N SER A 122 12.76 4.21 21.48
CA SER A 122 12.00 4.92 22.51
C SER A 122 11.02 5.88 21.84
N VAL A 123 9.74 5.52 21.85
CA VAL A 123 8.66 6.48 21.60
C VAL A 123 8.15 6.93 22.96
N PRO A 124 7.94 8.23 23.20
CA PRO A 124 7.52 8.74 24.51
C PRO A 124 6.15 8.19 24.88
N ILE A 125 6.15 7.22 25.80
CA ILE A 125 4.95 6.55 26.31
C ILE A 125 4.37 7.44 27.41
N SER A 126 3.41 8.30 27.08
CA SER A 126 2.45 8.74 28.08
C SER A 126 1.43 7.61 28.24
N TYR A 127 1.40 6.99 29.42
CA TYR A 127 0.47 5.96 29.89
C TYR A 127 0.90 4.49 29.68
N GLN A 128 1.58 4.05 30.73
CA GLN A 128 1.97 2.73 31.20
C GLN A 128 0.80 1.72 31.29
N GLN A 129 1.01 0.45 30.92
CA GLN A 129 0.98 -0.72 31.84
C GLN A 129 0.90 -2.07 31.08
N MET A 130 1.97 -2.86 31.22
CA MET A 130 1.99 -4.32 31.37
C MET A 130 1.34 -5.21 30.28
N ILE A 131 1.99 -5.39 29.12
CA ILE A 131 2.07 -6.69 28.39
C ILE A 131 3.45 -6.80 27.68
N PRO A 132 4.38 -7.69 28.10
CA PRO A 132 5.73 -7.80 27.49
C PRO A 132 5.80 -8.58 26.16
N LEU A 133 4.69 -9.00 25.57
CA LEU A 133 4.64 -9.78 24.31
C LEU A 133 3.88 -9.07 23.17
N LEU A 134 3.33 -7.89 23.43
CA LEU A 134 2.63 -7.05 22.45
C LEU A 134 3.29 -5.67 22.46
N CYS A 135 4.50 -5.57 21.91
CA CYS A 135 5.10 -4.28 21.54
C CYS A 135 4.40 -3.73 20.27
N SER A 136 3.08 -3.58 20.33
CA SER A 136 2.21 -3.03 19.28
C SER A 136 1.81 -1.59 19.57
N THR A 137 2.27 -1.00 20.66
CA THR A 137 1.67 0.24 21.19
C THR A 137 2.38 1.52 20.74
N LEU A 138 3.49 1.43 20.02
CA LEU A 138 4.28 2.61 19.62
C LEU A 138 4.27 2.90 18.13
N TRP A 139 4.06 1.86 17.32
CA TRP A 139 3.54 2.00 15.98
C TRP A 139 2.04 1.81 16.13
N GLN A 140 1.24 2.88 16.13
CA GLN A 140 -0.21 2.75 15.91
C GLN A 140 -0.36 1.75 14.78
N ASP A 141 -0.95 0.60 15.04
CA ASP A 141 -0.83 -0.56 14.18
C ASP A 141 -1.53 -0.27 12.84
N ARG A 142 -0.81 0.37 11.90
CA ARG A 142 -1.27 0.69 10.56
C ARG A 142 -1.36 -0.59 9.71
N TYR A 143 -1.31 -1.76 10.34
CA TYR A 143 -1.60 -3.05 9.75
C TYR A 143 -2.97 -3.06 9.07
N GLU A 144 -4.02 -2.60 9.75
CA GLU A 144 -5.38 -2.54 9.18
C GLU A 144 -5.44 -1.62 7.96
N GLU A 145 -4.73 -0.50 8.02
CA GLU A 145 -4.59 0.44 6.91
C GLU A 145 -3.84 -0.20 5.73
N PHE A 146 -2.77 -0.95 6.00
CA PHE A 146 -2.04 -1.69 4.98
C PHE A 146 -2.87 -2.82 4.37
N LEU A 147 -3.64 -3.53 5.17
CA LEU A 147 -4.58 -4.56 4.73
C LEU A 147 -5.63 -3.95 3.78
N GLN A 148 -6.19 -2.80 4.14
CA GLN A 148 -7.12 -2.07 3.27
C GLN A 148 -6.46 -1.66 1.96
N MET A 149 -5.27 -1.04 2.00
CA MET A 149 -4.53 -0.65 0.79
C MET A 149 -4.26 -1.83 -0.13
N ILE A 150 -3.94 -3.01 0.43
CA ILE A 150 -3.74 -4.24 -0.34
C ILE A 150 -5.02 -4.75 -0.99
N HIS A 151 -6.16 -4.69 -0.28
CA HIS A 151 -7.45 -5.06 -0.85
C HIS A 151 -7.81 -4.18 -2.04
N GLU A 152 -7.69 -2.86 -1.88
CA GLU A 152 -7.98 -1.92 -2.95
C GLU A 152 -6.98 -2.05 -4.11
N TRP A 153 -5.70 -2.26 -3.82
CA TRP A 153 -4.66 -2.47 -4.83
C TRP A 153 -4.93 -3.71 -5.69
N ARG A 154 -5.33 -4.83 -5.06
CA ARG A 154 -5.69 -6.07 -5.77
C ARG A 154 -6.90 -5.85 -6.68
N ASN A 155 -7.93 -5.17 -6.18
CA ASN A 155 -9.09 -4.80 -6.98
C ASN A 155 -8.70 -3.92 -8.19
N LEU A 156 -7.87 -2.90 -7.97
CA LEU A 156 -7.39 -2.03 -9.03
C LEU A 156 -6.57 -2.80 -10.10
N LYS A 157 -5.71 -3.73 -9.68
CA LYS A 157 -4.93 -4.57 -10.60
C LYS A 157 -5.82 -5.51 -11.41
N MET A 158 -6.87 -6.07 -10.78
CA MET A 158 -7.88 -6.88 -11.47
C MET A 158 -8.62 -6.07 -12.54
N LEU A 159 -9.15 -4.89 -12.19
CA LEU A 159 -9.84 -3.99 -13.13
C LEU A 159 -8.95 -3.57 -14.30
N LYS A 160 -7.67 -3.25 -14.01
CA LYS A 160 -6.68 -2.91 -15.05
C LYS A 160 -6.43 -4.07 -15.99
N ARG A 161 -6.26 -5.29 -15.46
CA ARG A 161 -6.04 -6.50 -16.28
C ARG A 161 -7.24 -6.79 -17.19
N ALA A 162 -8.45 -6.56 -16.70
CA ALA A 162 -9.68 -6.75 -17.47
C ALA A 162 -10.00 -5.59 -18.43
N GLY A 163 -9.19 -4.51 -18.44
CA GLY A 163 -9.41 -3.37 -19.33
C GLY A 163 -10.59 -2.47 -18.94
N GLN A 164 -11.15 -2.62 -17.74
CA GLN A 164 -12.37 -1.91 -17.30
C GLN A 164 -12.22 -0.39 -17.20
N GLY A 165 -10.98 0.12 -17.16
CA GLY A 165 -10.71 1.55 -17.24
C GLY A 165 -10.95 2.16 -18.63
N HIS A 166 -11.08 1.34 -19.67
CA HIS A 166 -11.37 1.76 -21.05
C HIS A 166 -12.80 1.42 -21.49
N ASP A 167 -13.56 0.73 -20.65
CA ASP A 167 -14.96 0.44 -20.92
C ASP A 167 -15.80 1.74 -20.88
N PRO A 168 -16.73 1.98 -21.82
CA PRO A 168 -17.58 3.17 -21.82
C PRO A 168 -18.44 3.33 -20.55
N GLY A 169 -18.85 2.23 -19.91
CA GLY A 169 -19.53 2.22 -18.61
C GLY A 169 -18.57 2.39 -17.42
N GLY A 170 -17.27 2.29 -17.67
CA GLY A 170 -16.21 2.40 -16.67
C GLY A 170 -16.28 1.33 -15.59
N VAL A 171 -15.51 1.52 -14.51
CA VAL A 171 -15.46 0.59 -13.37
C VAL A 171 -16.84 0.37 -12.72
N MET A 172 -17.70 1.38 -12.73
CA MET A 172 -19.05 1.27 -12.15
C MET A 172 -20.01 0.43 -13.02
N GLY A 173 -19.70 0.25 -14.31
CA GLY A 173 -20.46 -0.58 -15.22
C GLY A 173 -20.03 -2.05 -15.21
N THR A 174 -18.92 -2.40 -14.56
CA THR A 174 -18.38 -3.76 -14.55
C THR A 174 -19.35 -4.74 -13.86
N GLN A 175 -19.84 -5.73 -14.62
CA GLN A 175 -20.77 -6.76 -14.15
C GLN A 175 -20.05 -7.96 -13.52
N GLU A 176 -20.82 -8.79 -12.83
CA GLU A 176 -20.33 -10.04 -12.28
C GLU A 176 -19.73 -10.94 -13.36
N GLY A 177 -18.50 -11.41 -13.14
CA GLY A 177 -17.79 -12.27 -14.07
C GLY A 177 -17.01 -11.54 -15.17
N GLU A 178 -17.16 -10.23 -15.37
CA GLU A 178 -16.45 -9.50 -16.44
C GLU A 178 -14.94 -9.35 -16.20
N CYS A 179 -14.50 -9.48 -14.94
CA CYS A 179 -13.08 -9.57 -14.60
C CYS A 179 -12.57 -11.02 -14.49
N ALA A 180 -13.45 -12.02 -14.66
CA ALA A 180 -13.06 -13.42 -14.54
C ALA A 180 -12.23 -13.87 -15.75
N VAL A 181 -11.24 -14.72 -15.49
CA VAL A 181 -10.48 -15.39 -16.56
C VAL A 181 -11.05 -16.78 -16.79
N LEU A 182 -11.04 -17.24 -18.04
CA LEU A 182 -11.42 -18.62 -18.34
C LEU A 182 -10.46 -19.56 -17.62
N CYS A 183 -11.02 -20.42 -16.76
CA CYS A 183 -10.23 -21.44 -16.08
C CYS A 183 -9.73 -22.46 -17.12
N PRO A 184 -8.41 -22.66 -17.28
CA PRO A 184 -7.87 -23.59 -18.27
C PRO A 184 -8.20 -25.05 -17.96
N ALA A 185 -8.47 -25.38 -16.70
CA ALA A 185 -8.86 -26.73 -16.26
C ALA A 185 -10.36 -27.02 -16.47
N CYS A 186 -11.19 -25.99 -16.65
CA CYS A 186 -12.61 -26.21 -16.92
C CYS A 186 -12.81 -26.73 -18.35
N PRO A 187 -13.81 -27.61 -18.58
CA PRO A 187 -14.12 -28.11 -19.92
C PRO A 187 -14.77 -27.00 -20.77
N HIS A 188 -14.12 -26.65 -21.88
CA HIS A 188 -14.59 -25.65 -22.85
C HIS A 188 -14.77 -26.29 -24.23
N PRO A 189 -16.01 -26.63 -24.63
CA PRO A 189 -16.30 -27.17 -25.95
C PRO A 189 -15.74 -26.30 -27.07
N GLY A 190 -15.00 -26.91 -28.00
CA GLY A 190 -14.37 -26.21 -29.13
C GLY A 190 -13.08 -25.44 -28.78
N LYS A 191 -12.59 -25.49 -27.53
CA LYS A 191 -11.29 -24.92 -27.13
C LYS A 191 -10.32 -25.98 -26.62
N ASN A 192 -10.69 -26.70 -25.56
CA ASN A 192 -9.82 -27.67 -24.88
C ASN A 192 -10.47 -29.04 -24.70
N LEU A 193 -11.62 -29.29 -25.36
CA LEU A 193 -12.24 -30.61 -25.42
C LEU A 193 -12.09 -31.21 -26.82
N PRO A 194 -11.83 -32.53 -26.94
CA PRO A 194 -11.77 -33.19 -28.23
C PRO A 194 -13.13 -33.17 -28.94
N PRO A 195 -13.16 -33.22 -30.28
CA PRO A 195 -14.41 -33.46 -31.01
C PRO A 195 -15.10 -34.75 -30.53
N GLY A 196 -16.42 -34.73 -30.41
CA GLY A 196 -17.18 -35.90 -29.92
C GLY A 196 -17.03 -36.19 -28.42
N TRP A 197 -16.48 -35.28 -27.61
CA TRP A 197 -16.31 -35.47 -26.15
C TRP A 197 -17.59 -35.86 -25.41
N ARG A 198 -18.77 -35.52 -25.94
CA ARG A 198 -20.07 -35.89 -25.34
C ARG A 198 -20.37 -37.38 -25.44
N ASP A 199 -19.82 -38.02 -26.47
CA ASP A 199 -20.00 -39.44 -26.79
C ASP A 199 -18.83 -40.29 -26.28
N ALA A 200 -17.88 -39.67 -25.56
CA ALA A 200 -16.75 -40.38 -24.97
C ALA A 200 -17.22 -41.37 -23.89
N PRO A 201 -16.58 -42.54 -23.78
CA PRO A 201 -16.81 -43.48 -22.67
C PRO A 201 -16.66 -42.79 -21.31
N GLU A 202 -17.37 -43.29 -20.30
CA GLU A 202 -17.42 -42.67 -18.96
C GLU A 202 -16.05 -42.64 -18.29
N GLU A 203 -15.09 -43.49 -18.69
CA GLU A 203 -13.72 -43.46 -18.17
C GLU A 203 -12.87 -42.28 -18.71
N ILE A 204 -13.32 -41.61 -19.78
CA ILE A 204 -12.58 -40.54 -20.48
C ILE A 204 -13.29 -39.18 -20.35
N ARG A 205 -14.58 -39.18 -19.99
CA ARG A 205 -15.42 -37.99 -19.86
C ARG A 205 -15.15 -37.20 -18.59
#